data_AF-A0AA39UM17-F1
#
_entry.id   AF-A0AA39UM17-F1
#
_cell.length_a   1.000
_cell.length_b   1.000
_cell.length_c   1.000
_cell.angle_alpha   90.00
_cell.angle_beta   90.00
_cell.angle_gamma   90.00
#
_symmetry.space_group_name_H-M   'P 1'
#
loop_
_entity.id
_entity.type
_entity.pdbx_description
1 polymer ?
#
loop_
_entity_poly.entity_id
_entity_poly.type
_entity_poly.pdbx_seq_one_letter_code
_entity_poly.pdbx_strand_id
1 'polypeptide(L)'
;DLRILIYPWLTKGGTDISNDNLDWLHGKHFLNDNLISVGLMLVRKWLARKNEGFMNNVYFFSSFWFPKLQKVSNTCFKRDYTNIQHWTSKIDIFAHKYLIVPIHKEYSLS
;
A
#
# COMPACT_ATOMS: atom_id res chain seq x y z
N ASP A 1 -5.92 -6.93 22.81
CA ASP A 1 -4.96 -6.45 21.79
C ASP A 1 -3.52 -6.76 22.17
N LEU A 2 -3.04 -7.96 21.82
CA LEU A 2 -1.61 -8.27 21.90
C LEU A 2 -1.00 -7.98 20.53
N ARG A 3 -0.03 -7.05 20.50
CA ARG A 3 0.79 -6.76 19.31
C ARG A 3 1.80 -7.90 19.14
N ILE A 4 1.81 -8.52 17.96
CA ILE A 4 2.65 -9.68 17.68
C ILE A 4 3.93 -9.27 16.95
N LEU A 5 3.79 -8.42 15.93
CA LEU A 5 4.87 -8.07 15.03
C LEU A 5 4.75 -6.61 14.59
N ILE A 6 5.90 -5.95 14.48
CA ILE A 6 6.06 -4.67 13.79
C ILE A 6 6.94 -4.94 12.58
N TYR A 7 6.45 -4.68 11.38
CA TYR A 7 7.19 -4.91 10.15
C TYR A 7 7.28 -3.66 9.27
N PRO A 8 8.49 -3.25 8.81
CA PRO A 8 9.79 -3.81 9.13
C PRO A 8 10.11 -3.55 10.60
N TRP A 9 10.88 -4.46 11.18
CA TRP A 9 11.26 -4.33 12.57
C TRP A 9 12.24 -3.17 12.75
N LEU A 10 12.09 -2.42 13.85
CA LEU A 10 12.98 -1.31 14.24
C LEU A 10 13.05 -0.12 13.28
N THR A 11 12.14 -0.02 12.30
CA THR A 11 12.06 1.13 11.39
C THR A 11 10.92 2.07 11.79
N LYS A 12 11.17 3.37 11.74
CA LYS A 12 10.14 4.39 11.91
C LYS A 12 9.07 4.22 10.82
N GLY A 13 7.82 3.99 11.22
CA GLY A 13 6.71 3.73 10.30
C GLY A 13 6.47 2.25 9.96
N GLY A 14 7.03 1.32 10.74
CA GLY A 14 6.64 -0.10 10.65
C GLY A 14 5.15 -0.30 10.92
N THR A 15 4.55 -1.25 10.21
CA THR A 15 3.14 -1.65 10.36
C THR A 15 3.01 -2.65 11.50
N ASP A 16 2.11 -2.35 12.44
CA ASP A 16 1.74 -3.26 13.53
C ASP A 16 0.80 -4.35 13.04
N ILE A 17 1.07 -5.59 13.47
CA ILE A 17 0.22 -6.76 13.28
C ILE A 17 -0.20 -7.27 14.65
N SER A 18 -1.52 -7.33 14.88
CA SER A 18 -2.13 -7.88 16.10
C SER A 18 -2.65 -9.31 15.90
N ASN A 19 -3.01 -10.00 16.99
CA ASN A 19 -3.72 -11.30 16.94
C ASN A 19 -4.95 -11.27 16.04
N ASP A 20 -5.77 -10.22 16.14
CA ASP A 20 -6.97 -10.12 15.32
C ASP A 20 -6.65 -10.05 13.81
N ASN A 21 -5.47 -9.56 13.43
CA ASN A 21 -5.04 -9.55 12.04
C ASN A 21 -4.65 -10.95 11.55
N LEU A 22 -4.18 -11.85 12.43
CA LEU A 22 -3.85 -13.22 12.03
C LEU A 22 -5.10 -14.03 11.69
N ASP A 23 -6.19 -13.84 12.44
CA ASP A 23 -7.46 -14.53 12.17
C ASP A 23 -7.99 -14.25 10.75
N TRP A 24 -7.64 -13.10 10.17
CA TRP A 24 -8.06 -12.73 8.82
C TRP A 24 -7.26 -13.46 7.74
N LEU A 25 -6.03 -13.89 8.04
CA LEU A 25 -5.23 -14.71 7.13
C LEU A 25 -5.81 -16.13 6.98
N HIS A 26 -6.65 -16.58 7.91
CA HIS A 26 -7.30 -17.90 7.86
C HIS A 26 -8.52 -17.94 6.91
N GLY A 27 -8.73 -16.92 6.08
CA GLY A 27 -9.66 -16.95 4.96
C GLY A 27 -11.13 -16.72 5.31
N LYS A 28 -11.43 -16.32 6.55
CA LYS A 28 -12.79 -15.98 7.00
C LYS A 28 -13.14 -14.50 6.84
N HIS A 29 -12.14 -13.65 6.58
CA HIS A 29 -12.29 -12.20 6.45
C HIS A 29 -11.45 -11.68 5.27
N PHE A 30 -11.84 -10.55 4.71
CA PHE A 30 -10.99 -9.81 3.77
C PHE A 30 -9.75 -9.30 4.50
N LEU A 31 -8.62 -9.21 3.80
CA LEU A 31 -7.39 -8.65 4.36
C LEU A 31 -7.56 -7.14 4.62
N ASN A 32 -7.14 -6.64 5.78
CA ASN A 32 -7.07 -5.18 6.00
C ASN A 32 -5.85 -4.56 5.32
N ASP A 33 -5.85 -3.23 5.27
CA ASP A 33 -4.76 -2.41 4.78
C ASP A 33 -3.40 -2.69 5.45
N ASN A 34 -3.37 -3.05 6.75
CA ASN A 34 -2.11 -3.38 7.43
C ASN A 34 -1.49 -4.66 6.86
N LEU A 35 -2.29 -5.72 6.66
CA LEU A 35 -1.84 -6.97 6.05
C LEU A 35 -1.43 -6.77 4.59
N ILE A 36 -2.18 -5.95 3.83
CA ILE A 36 -1.81 -5.60 2.46
C ILE A 36 -0.47 -4.86 2.44
N SER A 37 -0.29 -3.86 3.30
CA SER A 37 0.97 -3.11 3.44
C SER A 37 2.15 -4.06 3.71
N VAL A 38 2.01 -4.92 4.72
CA VAL A 38 3.04 -5.92 5.08
C VAL A 38 3.32 -6.86 3.91
N GLY A 39 2.28 -7.37 3.24
CA GLY A 39 2.41 -8.23 2.07
C GLY A 39 3.20 -7.58 0.93
N LEU A 40 2.89 -6.33 0.59
CA LEU A 40 3.62 -5.56 -0.43
C LEU A 40 5.10 -5.38 -0.06
N MET A 41 5.38 -5.13 1.22
CA MET A 41 6.75 -5.00 1.71
C MET A 41 7.53 -6.31 1.67
N LEU A 42 6.87 -7.44 1.92
CA LEU A 42 7.46 -8.77 1.75
C LEU A 42 7.76 -9.07 0.27
N VAL A 43 6.82 -8.77 -0.63
CA VAL A 43 7.02 -8.90 -2.08
C VAL A 43 8.19 -8.03 -2.55
N ARG A 44 8.24 -6.78 -2.11
CA ARG A 44 9.35 -5.86 -2.39
C ARG A 44 10.70 -6.45 -1.96
N LYS A 45 10.77 -6.99 -0.74
CA LYS A 45 11.99 -7.60 -0.19
C LYS A 45 12.39 -8.87 -0.95
N TRP A 46 11.41 -9.68 -1.35
CA TRP A 46 11.65 -10.88 -2.14
C TRP A 46 12.19 -10.55 -3.54
N LEU A 47 11.59 -9.54 -4.21
CA LEU A 47 12.07 -9.06 -5.51
C LEU A 47 13.49 -8.49 -5.44
N ALA A 48 13.78 -7.69 -4.40
CA ALA A 48 15.12 -7.14 -4.17
C ALA A 48 16.20 -8.22 -4.05
N ARG A 49 15.88 -9.33 -3.36
CA ARG A 49 16.81 -10.48 -3.22
C ARG A 49 17.04 -11.23 -4.53
N LYS A 50 16.03 -11.25 -5.41
CA LYS A 50 16.11 -11.96 -6.71
C LYS A 50 16.87 -11.14 -7.74
N ASN A 51 16.66 -9.82 -7.76
CA ASN A 51 17.34 -8.90 -8.67
C ASN A 51 17.29 -7.49 -8.07
N GLU A 52 18.41 -7.04 -7.49
CA GLU A 52 18.50 -5.73 -6.86
C GLU A 52 18.29 -4.58 -7.87
N GLY A 53 18.83 -4.71 -9.08
CA GLY A 53 18.67 -3.71 -10.14
C GLY A 53 17.24 -3.59 -10.67
N PHE A 54 16.44 -4.66 -10.56
CA PHE A 54 15.02 -4.61 -10.92
C PHE A 54 14.23 -3.67 -10.00
N MET A 55 14.58 -3.60 -8.71
CA MET A 55 13.87 -2.76 -7.76
C MET A 55 13.93 -1.27 -8.07
N ASN A 56 14.99 -0.81 -8.74
CA ASN A 56 15.09 0.58 -9.21
C ASN A 56 14.05 0.91 -10.29
N ASN A 57 13.42 -0.10 -10.90
CA ASN A 57 12.41 0.07 -11.92
C ASN A 57 10.98 -0.06 -11.38
N VAL A 58 10.78 -0.30 -10.08
CA VAL A 58 9.45 -0.55 -9.50
C VAL A 58 9.17 0.40 -8.34
N TYR A 59 8.07 1.16 -8.45
CA TYR A 59 7.53 1.96 -7.36
C TYR A 59 6.24 1.35 -6.82
N PHE A 60 6.12 1.27 -5.50
CA PHE A 60 4.95 0.73 -4.81
C PHE A 60 4.20 1.86 -4.12
N PHE A 61 2.95 2.10 -4.52
CA PHE A 61 2.05 2.95 -3.75
C PHE A 61 1.52 2.19 -2.52
N SER A 62 1.25 2.92 -1.43
CA SER A 62 0.45 2.36 -0.33
C SER A 62 -1.01 2.21 -0.76
N SER A 63 -1.73 1.25 -0.15
CA SER A 63 -3.15 1.00 -0.42
C SER A 63 -4.05 2.23 -0.18
N PHE A 64 -3.61 3.20 0.61
CA PHE A 64 -4.37 4.45 0.85
C PHE A 64 -4.27 5.47 -0.28
N TRP A 65 -3.34 5.32 -1.22
CA TRP A 65 -3.14 6.33 -2.28
C TRP A 65 -4.33 6.40 -3.23
N PHE A 66 -4.75 5.25 -3.76
CA PHE A 66 -5.81 5.19 -4.76
C PHE A 66 -7.18 5.64 -4.22
N PRO A 67 -7.63 5.22 -3.01
CA PRO A 67 -8.83 5.75 -2.40
C PRO A 67 -8.80 7.28 -2.22
N LYS A 68 -7.63 7.85 -1.88
CA LYS A 68 -7.48 9.31 -1.77
C LYS A 68 -7.53 10.00 -3.12
N LEU A 69 -6.92 9.44 -4.17
CA LEU A 69 -7.01 9.94 -5.54
C LEU A 69 -8.44 9.95 -6.06
N GLN A 70 -9.24 8.94 -5.71
CA GLN A 70 -10.63 8.81 -6.17
C GLN A 70 -11.59 9.81 -5.53
N LYS A 71 -11.21 10.47 -4.42
CA LYS A 71 -12.05 11.51 -3.82
C LYS A 71 -12.25 12.65 -4.82
N VAL A 72 -13.49 12.81 -5.25
CA VAL A 72 -13.94 13.94 -6.06
C VAL A 72 -13.99 15.15 -5.12
N SER A 73 -13.44 16.29 -5.54
CA SER A 73 -13.62 17.51 -4.75
C SER A 73 -15.07 17.98 -4.87
N ASN A 74 -15.65 18.47 -3.78
CA ASN A 74 -17.03 19.00 -3.78
C ASN A 74 -17.21 20.23 -4.70
N THR A 75 -16.14 20.70 -5.34
CA THR A 75 -16.08 21.95 -6.10
C THR A 75 -15.71 21.77 -7.57
N CYS A 76 -15.28 20.59 -8.02
CA CYS A 76 -14.95 20.34 -9.42
C CYS A 76 -15.05 18.85 -9.79
N PHE A 77 -15.50 18.54 -11.01
CA PHE A 77 -15.41 17.19 -11.60
C PHE A 77 -13.95 16.69 -11.80
N LYS A 78 -12.94 17.47 -11.39
CA LYS A 78 -11.54 17.05 -11.37
C LYS A 78 -11.23 16.35 -10.04
N ARG A 79 -10.61 15.17 -10.14
CA ARG A 79 -10.06 14.45 -8.98
C ARG A 79 -9.13 15.38 -8.19
N ASP A 80 -9.25 15.36 -6.87
CA ASP A 80 -8.49 16.22 -5.97
C ASP A 80 -7.02 15.74 -5.88
N TYR A 81 -6.22 16.13 -6.87
CA TYR A 81 -4.79 15.82 -6.90
C TYR A 81 -4.02 16.59 -5.83
N THR A 82 -4.52 17.76 -5.42
CA THR A 82 -3.93 18.62 -4.38
C THR A 82 -3.69 17.89 -3.07
N ASN A 83 -4.60 16.99 -2.69
CA ASN A 83 -4.49 16.21 -1.45
C ASN A 83 -3.51 15.03 -1.52
N ILE A 84 -3.01 14.67 -2.69
CA ILE A 84 -2.13 13.50 -2.88
C ILE A 84 -0.79 13.83 -3.51
N GLN A 85 -0.59 15.03 -4.06
CA GLN A 85 0.65 15.45 -4.71
C GLN A 85 1.90 15.31 -3.81
N HIS A 86 1.74 15.44 -2.48
CA HIS A 86 2.84 15.29 -1.53
C HIS A 86 3.42 13.86 -1.50
N TRP A 87 2.66 12.85 -1.91
CA TRP A 87 3.10 11.45 -1.93
C TRP A 87 4.21 11.19 -2.94
N THR A 88 4.28 12.00 -4.00
CA THR A 88 5.30 11.92 -5.05
C THR A 88 6.23 13.13 -5.05
N SER A 89 6.16 14.00 -4.04
CA SER A 89 6.94 15.24 -3.97
C SER A 89 8.46 15.05 -3.96
N LYS A 90 8.93 13.89 -3.48
CA LYS A 90 10.36 13.55 -3.33
C LYS A 90 10.80 12.38 -4.19
N ILE A 91 9.96 11.94 -5.14
CA ILE A 91 10.25 10.78 -5.98
C ILE A 91 9.73 10.99 -7.39
N ASP A 92 10.60 10.78 -8.38
CA ASP A 92 10.20 10.72 -9.77
C ASP A 92 9.61 9.33 -10.08
N ILE A 93 8.28 9.25 -10.05
CA ILE A 93 7.58 8.00 -10.38
C ILE A 93 7.69 7.64 -11.87
N PHE A 94 7.99 8.59 -12.77
CA PHE A 94 8.13 8.34 -14.20
C PHE A 94 9.49 7.74 -14.57
N ALA A 95 10.48 7.84 -13.68
CA ALA A 95 11.75 7.12 -13.81
C ALA A 95 11.62 5.60 -13.62
N HIS A 96 10.49 5.13 -13.09
CA HIS A 96 10.23 3.70 -12.84
C HIS A 96 9.46 3.08 -14.00
N LYS A 97 9.80 1.85 -14.38
CA LYS A 97 9.09 1.10 -15.45
C LYS A 97 7.74 0.57 -14.99
N TYR A 98 7.60 0.28 -13.70
CA TYR A 98 6.42 -0.33 -13.12
C TYR A 98 5.93 0.47 -11.91
N LEU A 99 4.63 0.77 -11.91
CA LEU A 99 3.92 1.34 -10.77
C LEU A 99 2.95 0.31 -10.22
N ILE A 100 3.18 -0.15 -8.99
CA ILE A 100 2.27 -1.07 -8.30
C ILE A 100 1.29 -0.24 -7.49
N VAL A 101 0.02 -0.27 -7.89
CA VAL A 101 -1.08 0.44 -7.23
C VAL A 101 -2.06 -0.60 -6.66
N PRO A 102 -2.06 -0.83 -5.34
CA PRO A 102 -3.06 -1.69 -4.71
C PRO A 102 -4.44 -1.03 -4.82
N ILE A 103 -5.42 -1.79 -5.33
CA ILE A 103 -6.80 -1.33 -5.45
C ILE A 103 -7.69 -2.27 -4.66
N HIS A 104 -8.36 -1.75 -3.64
CA HIS A 104 -9.49 -2.40 -3.01
C HIS A 104 -10.77 -1.83 -3.65
N LYS A 105 -11.58 -2.69 -4.27
CA LYS A 105 -12.87 -2.32 -4.82
C LYS A 105 -13.93 -3.07 -4.03
N GLU A 106 -14.81 -2.34 -3.38
CA GLU A 106 -15.99 -2.92 -2.77
C GLU A 106 -16.87 -3.48 -3.90
N TYR A 107 -17.14 -4.77 -3.88
CA TYR A 107 -18.18 -5.35 -4.71
C TYR A 107 -19.51 -5.03 -4.05
N SER A 108 -20.13 -3.90 -4.43
CA SER A 108 -21.57 -3.75 -4.20
C SER A 108 -22.25 -4.79 -5.09
N LEU A 109 -22.84 -5.82 -4.48
CA LEU A 109 -23.82 -6.66 -5.17
C LEU A 109 -24.98 -5.74 -5.55
N SER A 110 -24.99 -5.31 -6.82
CA SER A 110 -26.17 -4.77 -7.48
C SER A 110 -27.17 -5.89 -7.76
#